data_AF-A0A520X7X4-F1
#
_entry.id   AF-A0A520X7X4-F1
#
_cell.length_a   1.000
_cell.length_b   1.000
_cell.length_c   1.000
_cell.angle_alpha   90.00
_cell.angle_beta   90.00
_cell.angle_gamma   90.00
#
_symmetry.space_group_name_H-M   'P 1'
#
loop_
_entity.id
_entity.type
_entity.pdbx_description
1 polymer ?
#
loop_
_entity_poly.entity_id
_entity_poly.type
_entity_poly.pdbx_seq_one_letter_code
_entity_poly.pdbx_strand_id
1 'polypeptide(L)'
;METTSAEANQHSDLNRPEAPAGQVAQTGERVPISVSDAHKDMLARADGRGQTATHEELEAQPEDDSWSYFMEQALAEFIGGHPNADKFVIFNIECRTTLCEIQAVGYDGSTSPDWSRILFDLRSQPWQDFEQVGSSSTSYQGQLAIVTHLRRRNSEPATP
;
A
#
# COMPACT_ATOMS: atom_id res chain seq x y z
N MET A 1 5.68 70.77 43.75
CA MET A 1 4.62 70.28 42.84
C MET A 1 5.06 68.89 42.45
N GLU A 2 4.78 67.90 43.31
CA GLU A 2 3.60 66.99 43.20
C GLU A 2 3.82 66.02 42.02
N THR A 3 3.73 64.69 42.09
CA THR A 3 3.21 63.72 43.08
C THR A 3 3.56 62.30 42.60
N THR A 4 3.76 61.38 43.56
CA THR A 4 3.25 59.98 43.60
C THR A 4 3.80 58.83 42.73
N SER A 5 4.47 57.91 43.46
CA SER A 5 4.43 56.43 43.57
C SER A 5 3.63 55.48 42.66
N ALA A 6 4.14 54.22 42.68
CA ALA A 6 3.49 52.90 42.55
C ALA A 6 3.17 52.44 41.10
N GLU A 7 3.33 51.18 40.67
CA GLU A 7 3.13 49.89 41.36
C GLU A 7 3.83 48.74 40.60
N ALA A 8 4.15 47.67 41.31
CA ALA A 8 4.66 46.41 40.76
C ALA A 8 3.52 45.58 40.14
N ASN A 9 3.79 44.78 39.10
CA ASN A 9 3.15 43.46 39.02
C ASN A 9 3.95 42.45 38.19
N GLN A 10 4.12 41.28 38.79
CA GLN A 10 4.72 40.07 38.22
C GLN A 10 3.66 39.23 37.49
N HIS A 11 4.13 38.20 36.78
CA HIS A 11 3.41 37.04 36.22
C HIS A 11 2.66 37.24 34.89
N SER A 12 3.21 36.68 33.82
CA SER A 12 2.73 35.38 33.30
C SER A 12 3.61 34.91 32.13
N ASP A 13 4.54 34.01 32.45
CA ASP A 13 4.87 32.90 31.55
C ASP A 13 3.56 32.17 31.22
N LEU A 14 3.24 31.99 29.93
CA LEU A 14 2.44 30.91 29.34
C LEU A 14 2.03 31.32 27.91
N ASN A 15 2.93 31.12 26.95
CA ASN A 15 2.50 30.82 25.58
C ASN A 15 3.64 30.14 24.80
N ARG A 16 3.96 28.91 25.22
CA ARG A 16 4.67 27.95 24.36
C ARG A 16 3.60 27.12 23.68
N PRO A 17 3.52 27.05 22.34
CA PRO A 17 2.69 26.05 21.69
C PRO A 17 3.23 24.68 22.09
N GLU A 18 2.43 23.95 22.86
CA GLU A 18 2.60 22.52 23.08
C GLU A 18 2.64 21.85 21.70
N ALA A 19 3.77 21.21 21.40
CA ALA A 19 3.79 20.21 20.34
C ALA A 19 2.76 19.15 20.72
N PRO A 20 1.88 18.70 19.82
CA PRO A 20 0.97 17.61 20.13
C PRO A 20 1.81 16.36 20.39
N ALA A 21 1.95 16.02 21.67
CA ALA A 21 2.40 14.73 22.13
C ALA A 21 1.31 13.71 21.83
N GLY A 22 1.70 12.58 21.23
CA GLY A 22 0.86 11.40 21.12
C GLY A 22 0.16 11.24 19.78
N GLN A 23 0.91 10.91 18.74
CA GLN A 23 0.38 9.92 17.79
C GLN A 23 0.25 8.61 18.56
N VAL A 24 -0.96 8.36 19.05
CA VAL A 24 -1.36 7.04 19.50
C VAL A 24 -1.12 6.11 18.33
N ALA A 25 -0.22 5.14 18.48
CA ALA A 25 -0.10 4.03 17.53
C ALA A 25 -1.49 3.40 17.44
N GLN A 26 -2.21 3.68 16.36
CA GLN A 26 -3.47 3.01 16.09
C GLN A 26 -3.11 1.56 15.85
N THR A 27 -3.33 0.71 16.85
CA THR A 27 -3.44 -0.74 16.65
C THR A 27 -4.75 -0.95 15.89
N GLY A 28 -4.73 -0.63 14.59
CA GLY A 28 -5.84 -0.88 13.69
C GLY A 28 -6.18 -2.37 13.72
N GLU A 29 -7.44 -2.69 13.93
CA GLU A 29 -7.94 -4.05 13.77
C GLU A 29 -7.58 -4.53 12.35
N ARG A 30 -6.89 -5.67 12.25
CA ARG A 30 -6.47 -6.23 10.96
C ARG A 30 -7.69 -6.79 10.26
N VAL A 31 -8.12 -6.11 9.19
CA VAL A 31 -9.17 -6.60 8.32
C VAL A 31 -8.54 -7.59 7.33
N PRO A 32 -9.02 -8.84 7.24
CA PRO A 32 -8.50 -9.80 6.28
C PRO A 32 -8.65 -9.30 4.84
N ILE A 33 -7.63 -9.53 4.03
CA ILE A 33 -7.61 -9.12 2.62
C ILE A 33 -8.57 -10.00 1.84
N SER A 34 -9.41 -9.37 1.03
CA SER A 34 -10.34 -10.11 0.18
C SER A 34 -9.57 -10.84 -0.93
N VAL A 35 -9.80 -12.15 -1.04
CA VAL A 35 -9.20 -13.00 -2.08
C VAL A 35 -10.30 -13.63 -2.94
N SER A 36 -10.25 -13.39 -4.25
CA SER A 36 -11.22 -13.99 -5.18
C SER A 36 -11.01 -15.50 -5.33
N ASP A 37 -12.04 -16.24 -5.77
CA ASP A 37 -11.92 -17.67 -6.05
C ASP A 37 -10.81 -18.01 -7.06
N ALA A 38 -10.52 -17.12 -8.01
CA ALA A 38 -9.43 -17.31 -8.98
C ALA A 38 -8.03 -17.28 -8.35
N HIS A 39 -7.89 -16.60 -7.19
CA HIS A 39 -6.62 -16.37 -6.51
C HIS A 39 -6.43 -17.25 -5.27
N LYS A 40 -7.53 -17.79 -4.68
CA LYS A 40 -7.50 -18.60 -3.46
C LYS A 40 -6.50 -19.76 -3.53
N ASP A 41 -6.53 -20.54 -4.61
CA ASP A 41 -5.64 -21.70 -4.75
C ASP A 41 -4.16 -21.30 -4.90
N MET A 42 -3.89 -20.14 -5.48
CA MET A 42 -2.54 -19.63 -5.65
C MET A 42 -1.97 -19.11 -4.33
N LEU A 43 -2.81 -18.48 -3.50
CA LEU A 43 -2.40 -17.89 -2.22
C LEU A 43 -2.47 -18.89 -1.06
N ALA A 44 -3.24 -19.98 -1.17
CA ALA A 44 -3.36 -21.00 -0.13
C ALA A 44 -2.31 -22.12 -0.21
N ARG A 45 -1.60 -22.25 -1.33
CA ARG A 45 -0.63 -23.33 -1.54
C ARG A 45 0.76 -22.84 -1.21
N ALA A 46 1.46 -23.52 -0.31
CA ALA A 46 2.90 -23.35 -0.13
C ALA A 46 3.61 -23.49 -1.48
N ASP A 47 3.89 -22.36 -2.11
CA ASP A 47 4.46 -22.31 -3.43
C ASP A 47 5.95 -22.08 -3.30
N GLY A 48 6.75 -22.81 -4.07
CA GLY A 48 8.21 -22.57 -4.13
C GLY A 48 8.59 -21.19 -4.70
N ARG A 49 7.62 -20.30 -4.87
CA ARG A 49 7.73 -18.94 -5.40
C ARG A 49 7.45 -17.87 -4.34
N GLY A 50 7.07 -18.25 -3.11
CA GLY A 50 6.94 -17.35 -1.97
C GLY A 50 5.72 -16.41 -2.02
N GLN A 51 4.72 -16.67 -2.87
CA GLN A 51 3.54 -15.81 -2.98
C GLN A 51 2.65 -15.94 -1.76
N THR A 52 2.43 -17.16 -1.26
CA THR A 52 1.71 -17.37 0.01
C THR A 52 2.42 -16.67 1.16
N ALA A 53 3.75 -16.80 1.26
CA ALA A 53 4.51 -16.14 2.31
C ALA A 53 4.44 -14.60 2.21
N THR A 54 4.44 -14.05 0.99
CA THR A 54 4.33 -12.59 0.79
C THR A 54 2.91 -12.08 1.09
N HIS A 55 1.88 -12.87 0.77
CA HIS A 55 0.50 -12.57 1.15
C HIS A 55 0.30 -12.64 2.67
N GLU A 56 0.81 -13.67 3.33
CA GLU A 56 0.82 -13.77 4.80
C GLU A 56 1.59 -12.61 5.45
N GLU A 57 2.71 -12.20 4.86
CA GLU A 57 3.46 -11.02 5.31
C GLU A 57 2.62 -9.74 5.19
N LEU A 58 1.91 -9.55 4.07
CA LEU A 58 1.02 -8.42 3.87
C LEU A 58 -0.12 -8.41 4.90
N GLU A 59 -0.82 -9.53 5.09
CA GLU A 59 -1.89 -9.71 6.10
C GLU A 59 -1.43 -9.41 7.53
N ALA A 60 -0.15 -9.67 7.83
CA ALA A 60 0.41 -9.41 9.15
C ALA A 60 0.76 -7.94 9.40
N GLN A 61 0.89 -7.13 8.34
CA GLN A 61 1.28 -5.73 8.46
C GLN A 61 0.13 -4.85 8.97
N PRO A 62 0.43 -3.88 9.86
CA PRO A 62 -0.54 -2.82 10.13
C PRO A 62 -0.76 -1.97 8.86
N GLU A 63 -1.85 -1.24 8.85
CA GLU A 63 -2.12 -0.24 7.82
C GLU A 63 -1.33 1.05 8.10
N ASP A 64 -0.77 1.64 7.04
CA ASP A 64 -0.27 3.01 7.03
C ASP A 64 -1.25 3.81 6.19
N ASP A 65 -2.36 4.26 6.78
CA ASP A 65 -3.49 4.88 6.08
C ASP A 65 -3.07 6.01 5.12
N SER A 66 -1.97 6.71 5.43
CA SER A 66 -1.48 7.81 4.60
C SER A 66 -0.82 7.32 3.30
N TRP A 67 -0.06 6.23 3.39
CA TRP A 67 0.65 5.65 2.26
C TRP A 67 -0.19 4.62 1.52
N SER A 68 -0.84 3.70 2.23
CA SER A 68 -1.63 2.60 1.65
C SER A 68 -2.74 3.15 0.77
N TYR A 69 -3.57 4.04 1.31
CA TYR A 69 -4.70 4.62 0.58
C TYR A 69 -4.24 5.39 -0.66
N PHE A 70 -3.21 6.25 -0.51
CA PHE A 70 -2.65 6.97 -1.66
C PHE A 70 -2.14 6.00 -2.73
N MET A 71 -1.40 4.96 -2.32
CA MET A 71 -0.78 4.02 -3.24
C MET A 71 -1.81 3.15 -3.95
N GLU A 72 -2.86 2.71 -3.27
CA GLU A 72 -3.99 1.98 -3.86
C GLU A 72 -4.69 2.81 -4.94
N GLN A 73 -4.99 4.08 -4.65
CA GLN A 73 -5.60 4.99 -5.63
C GLN A 73 -4.66 5.22 -6.83
N ALA A 74 -3.38 5.51 -6.58
CA ALA A 74 -2.39 5.73 -7.64
C ALA A 74 -2.22 4.50 -8.55
N LEU A 75 -2.19 3.30 -7.96
CA LEU A 75 -2.13 2.04 -8.71
C LEU A 75 -3.42 1.81 -9.51
N ALA A 76 -4.59 2.02 -8.92
CA ALA A 76 -5.88 1.86 -9.60
C ALA A 76 -6.01 2.81 -10.79
N GLU A 77 -5.70 4.09 -10.61
CA GLU A 77 -5.72 5.10 -11.67
C GLU A 77 -4.74 4.77 -12.79
N PHE A 78 -3.50 4.39 -12.43
CA PHE A 78 -2.49 4.03 -13.41
C PHE A 78 -2.87 2.81 -14.24
N ILE A 79 -3.32 1.73 -13.57
CA ILE A 79 -3.73 0.50 -14.25
C ILE A 79 -4.96 0.77 -15.11
N GLY A 80 -5.96 1.47 -14.58
CA GLY A 80 -7.19 1.80 -15.31
C GLY A 80 -6.97 2.75 -16.51
N GLY A 81 -5.96 3.61 -16.46
CA GLY A 81 -5.58 4.50 -17.55
C GLY A 81 -4.60 3.90 -18.57
N HIS A 82 -4.08 2.69 -18.32
CA HIS A 82 -3.07 2.09 -19.19
C HIS A 82 -3.68 1.61 -20.52
N PRO A 83 -2.97 1.69 -21.67
CA PRO A 83 -3.47 1.21 -22.97
C PRO A 83 -3.85 -0.30 -23.06
N ASN A 84 -3.53 -1.08 -22.03
CA ASN A 84 -3.85 -2.52 -21.94
C ASN A 84 -4.88 -2.81 -20.83
N ALA A 85 -5.46 -1.79 -20.20
CA ALA A 85 -6.33 -1.95 -19.03
C ALA A 85 -7.55 -2.85 -19.32
N ASP A 86 -8.12 -2.73 -20.52
CA ASP A 86 -9.30 -3.46 -21.00
C ASP A 86 -9.11 -4.98 -21.11
N LYS A 87 -7.87 -5.45 -21.03
CA LYS A 87 -7.52 -6.88 -21.06
C LYS A 87 -7.58 -7.54 -19.68
N PHE A 88 -7.78 -6.77 -18.62
CA PHE A 88 -7.73 -7.23 -17.24
C PHE A 88 -8.97 -6.80 -16.47
N VAL A 89 -9.39 -7.66 -15.55
CA VAL A 89 -10.26 -7.27 -14.44
C VAL A 89 -9.42 -7.26 -13.17
N ILE A 90 -9.34 -6.09 -12.54
CA ILE A 90 -8.69 -5.94 -11.23
C ILE A 90 -9.73 -6.27 -10.16
N PHE A 91 -9.45 -7.30 -9.37
CA PHE A 91 -10.32 -7.74 -8.28
C PHE A 91 -10.03 -6.97 -7.00
N ASN A 92 -8.74 -6.84 -6.65
CA ASN A 92 -8.31 -6.14 -5.46
C ASN A 92 -6.96 -5.45 -5.68
N ILE A 93 -6.79 -4.30 -5.05
CA ILE A 93 -5.50 -3.64 -4.82
C ILE A 93 -5.49 -3.32 -3.34
N GLU A 94 -4.56 -3.93 -2.62
CA GLU A 94 -4.43 -3.77 -1.18
C GLU A 94 -3.01 -3.36 -0.86
N CYS A 95 -2.83 -2.29 -0.11
CA CYS A 95 -1.54 -1.86 0.41
C CYS A 95 -1.59 -1.82 1.94
N ARG A 96 -0.51 -2.25 2.58
CA ARG A 96 -0.29 -2.09 4.03
C ARG A 96 0.89 -1.18 4.28
N THR A 97 1.67 -1.37 5.34
CA THR A 97 2.76 -0.43 5.65
C THR A 97 3.89 -0.44 4.59
N THR A 98 4.19 -1.61 4.02
CA THR A 98 5.40 -1.81 3.20
C THR A 98 5.18 -2.65 1.94
N LEU A 99 4.04 -3.33 1.84
CA LEU A 99 3.69 -4.20 0.73
C LEU A 99 2.37 -3.76 0.12
N CYS A 100 2.24 -3.96 -1.18
CA CYS A 100 0.96 -4.00 -1.86
C CYS A 100 0.77 -5.35 -2.56
N GLU A 101 -0.47 -5.81 -2.66
CA GLU A 101 -0.91 -6.93 -3.49
C GLU A 101 -1.94 -6.45 -4.51
N ILE A 102 -1.74 -6.82 -5.78
CA ILE A 102 -2.72 -6.64 -6.84
C ILE A 102 -3.19 -8.02 -7.29
N GLN A 103 -4.49 -8.25 -7.22
CA GLN A 103 -5.16 -9.44 -7.73
C GLN A 103 -5.89 -9.11 -9.03
N ALA A 104 -5.50 -9.73 -10.14
CA ALA A 104 -6.04 -9.45 -11.47
C ALA A 104 -6.32 -10.74 -12.25
N VAL A 105 -7.31 -10.69 -13.15
CA VAL A 105 -7.59 -11.78 -14.09
C VAL A 105 -7.52 -11.24 -15.51
N GLY A 106 -6.82 -11.94 -16.40
CA GLY A 106 -6.84 -11.68 -17.83
C GLY A 106 -7.40 -12.84 -18.65
N TYR A 107 -7.80 -12.54 -19.88
CA TYR A 107 -8.74 -13.37 -20.65
C TYR A 107 -8.16 -13.99 -21.92
N ASP A 108 -6.94 -13.63 -22.30
CA ASP A 108 -6.36 -14.03 -23.59
C ASP A 108 -4.91 -14.54 -23.50
N GLY A 109 -4.41 -15.05 -24.62
CA GLY A 109 -3.03 -15.55 -24.73
C GLY A 109 -1.94 -14.48 -24.59
N SER A 110 -2.32 -13.19 -24.63
CA SER A 110 -1.42 -12.04 -24.42
C SER A 110 -1.44 -11.50 -22.99
N THR A 111 -2.22 -12.10 -22.09
CA THR A 111 -2.34 -11.66 -20.70
C THR A 111 -0.98 -11.45 -20.00
N SER A 112 -0.08 -12.44 -20.04
CA SER A 112 1.24 -12.32 -19.38
C SER A 112 2.13 -11.21 -19.95
N PRO A 113 2.36 -11.11 -21.28
CA PRO A 113 3.15 -10.00 -21.82
C PRO A 113 2.49 -8.63 -21.62
N ASP A 114 1.16 -8.53 -21.68
CA ASP A 114 0.45 -7.27 -21.47
C ASP A 114 0.51 -6.80 -20.02
N TRP A 115 0.42 -7.71 -19.06
CA TRP A 115 0.58 -7.40 -17.64
C TRP A 115 2.02 -6.98 -17.34
N SER A 116 2.99 -7.70 -17.92
CA SER A 116 4.41 -7.34 -17.82
C SER A 116 4.68 -5.94 -18.37
N ARG A 117 3.95 -5.53 -19.41
CA ARG A 117 4.04 -4.18 -19.97
C ARG A 117 3.50 -3.12 -19.00
N ILE A 118 2.35 -3.36 -18.37
CA ILE A 118 1.81 -2.48 -17.32
C ILE A 118 2.84 -2.31 -16.19
N LEU A 119 3.41 -3.41 -15.69
CA LEU A 119 4.41 -3.37 -14.62
C LEU A 119 5.73 -2.70 -15.04
N PHE A 120 6.11 -2.81 -16.32
CA PHE A 120 7.27 -2.09 -16.84
C PHE A 120 7.02 -0.58 -16.84
N ASP A 121 5.86 -0.14 -17.32
CA ASP A 121 5.50 1.29 -17.38
C ASP A 121 5.25 1.89 -15.99
N LEU A 122 4.81 1.08 -15.01
CA LEU A 122 4.68 1.47 -13.61
C LEU A 122 6.00 2.02 -13.05
N ARG A 123 7.14 1.44 -13.44
CA ARG A 123 8.47 1.86 -12.96
C ARG A 123 8.86 3.28 -13.39
N SER A 124 8.23 3.78 -14.44
CA SER A 124 8.47 5.14 -14.96
C SER A 124 7.60 6.21 -14.30
N GLN A 125 6.65 5.82 -13.46
CA GLN A 125 5.76 6.76 -12.80
C GLN A 125 6.53 7.58 -11.74
N PRO A 126 6.36 8.90 -11.67
CA PRO A 126 7.14 9.74 -10.73
C PRO A 126 6.77 9.50 -9.26
N TRP A 127 5.57 8.98 -8.99
CA TRP A 127 5.06 8.69 -7.66
C TRP A 127 5.41 7.28 -7.15
N GLN A 128 5.97 6.41 -7.99
CA GLN A 128 6.30 5.05 -7.56
C GLN A 128 7.35 5.08 -6.46
N ASP A 129 7.13 4.26 -5.43
CA ASP A 129 8.04 4.10 -4.29
C ASP A 129 8.40 2.61 -4.09
N PHE A 130 8.56 1.85 -5.17
CA PHE A 130 8.78 0.41 -5.10
C PHE A 130 10.25 0.04 -5.36
N GLU A 131 10.80 -0.84 -4.53
CA GLU A 131 12.11 -1.47 -4.75
C GLU A 131 12.01 -2.86 -5.38
N GLN A 132 10.92 -3.58 -5.13
CA GLN A 132 10.71 -4.93 -5.62
C GLN A 132 9.31 -5.05 -6.21
N VAL A 133 9.24 -5.73 -7.36
CA VAL A 133 8.00 -6.04 -8.07
C VAL A 133 8.06 -7.51 -8.45
N GLY A 134 7.23 -8.33 -7.82
CA GLY A 134 7.09 -9.76 -8.11
C GLY A 134 5.70 -10.03 -8.66
N SER A 135 5.60 -10.83 -9.71
CA SER A 135 4.30 -11.24 -10.26
C SER A 135 4.29 -12.73 -10.54
N SER A 136 3.20 -13.37 -10.17
CA SER A 136 2.93 -14.79 -10.42
C SER A 136 1.56 -14.94 -11.04
N SER A 137 1.41 -16.00 -11.83
CA SER A 137 0.15 -16.28 -12.50
C SER A 137 -0.14 -17.77 -12.56
N THR A 138 -1.41 -18.14 -12.50
CA THR A 138 -1.90 -19.50 -12.70
C THR A 138 -3.13 -19.50 -13.61
N SER A 139 -3.32 -20.57 -14.37
CA SER A 139 -4.58 -20.75 -15.10
C SER A 139 -5.73 -21.07 -14.14
N TYR A 140 -6.87 -20.41 -14.35
CA TYR A 140 -8.11 -20.65 -13.63
C TYR A 140 -9.28 -20.58 -14.62
N GLN A 141 -10.00 -21.69 -14.82
CA GLN A 141 -11.17 -21.77 -15.72
C GLN A 141 -10.95 -21.19 -17.14
N GLY A 142 -9.74 -21.35 -17.70
CA GLY A 142 -9.39 -20.81 -19.03
C GLY A 142 -8.96 -19.35 -19.04
N GLN A 143 -8.96 -18.69 -17.88
CA GLN A 143 -8.40 -17.36 -17.64
C GLN A 143 -7.02 -17.48 -16.98
N LEU A 144 -6.29 -16.38 -16.92
CA LEU A 144 -5.05 -16.29 -16.17
C LEU A 144 -5.26 -15.41 -14.93
N ALA A 145 -5.25 -16.01 -13.75
CA ALA A 145 -5.23 -15.32 -12.47
C ALA A 145 -3.81 -14.85 -12.17
N ILE A 146 -3.67 -13.62 -11.68
CA ILE A 146 -2.40 -12.93 -11.51
C ILE A 146 -2.38 -12.31 -10.12
N VAL A 147 -1.30 -12.57 -9.37
CA VAL A 147 -0.97 -11.81 -8.17
C VAL A 147 0.32 -11.06 -8.43
N THR A 148 0.33 -9.79 -8.06
CA THR A 148 1.53 -8.95 -8.09
C THR A 148 1.76 -8.38 -6.72
N HIS A 149 2.95 -8.61 -6.17
CA HIS A 149 3.42 -7.97 -4.94
C HIS A 149 4.40 -6.84 -5.26
N LEU A 150 4.20 -5.70 -4.62
CA LEU A 150 5.03 -4.51 -4.74
C LEU A 150 5.58 -4.16 -3.35
N ARG A 151 6.91 -4.06 -3.19
CA ARG A 151 7.53 -3.70 -1.91
C ARG A 151 8.03 -2.26 -1.94
N ARG A 152 7.67 -1.50 -0.90
CA ARG A 152 8.05 -0.11 -0.68
C ARG A 152 9.57 0.02 -0.45
N ARG A 153 10.20 1.04 -1.03
CA ARG A 153 11.67 1.24 -1.01
C ARG A 153 12.25 1.59 0.36
N ASN A 154 11.52 2.34 1.18
CA ASN A 154 12.04 2.90 2.43
C ASN A 154 11.39 2.32 3.69
N SER A 155 11.01 1.04 3.65
CA SER A 155 10.55 0.35 4.86
C SER A 155 11.74 -0.07 5.71
N GLU A 156 12.39 0.87 6.42
CA GLU A 156 13.14 0.46 7.61
C GLU A 156 12.13 -0.13 8.62
N PRO A 157 12.43 -1.27 9.26
CA PRO A 157 11.59 -1.74 10.35
C PRO A 157 11.60 -0.66 11.43
N ALA A 158 10.42 -0.22 11.87
CA ALA A 158 10.28 0.64 13.03
C ALA A 158 11.05 -0.03 14.19
N THR A 159 12.20 0.55 14.54
CA THR A 159 13.03 0.03 15.63
C THR A 159 12.30 0.37 16.93
N PRO A 160 12.07 -0.61 17.83
CA PRO A 160 11.31 -0.40 19.06
C PRO A 160 11.99 0.57 20.03
#